data_AF-A0A2I1HD23-F1
#
_entry.id   AF-A0A2I1HD23-F1
#
_cell.length_a   1.000
_cell.length_b   1.000
_cell.length_c   1.000
_cell.angle_alpha   90.00
_cell.angle_beta   90.00
_cell.angle_gamma   90.00
#
_symmetry.space_group_name_H-M   'P 1'
#
loop_
_entity.id
_entity.type
_entity.pdbx_description
1 polymer ?
#
loop_
_entity_poly.entity_id
_entity_poly.type
_entity_poly.pdbx_seq_one_letter_code
_entity_poly.pdbx_strand_id
1 'polypeptide(L)'
;MSPAHAMTLEEVESKPSKKPKCAIGKDEKIKLQKGTAVRYLLKAGELEGDHRRRATDPYWSLRVFKIKRVVIGKNPPQPVLYYLEDEPIESTAHLIGRNPKRPFKYEELQEIEEPDKIEYPPDKFMRKYHPTGFVHYVHASSKSVQAEDYAMKRSGQCLRKTGQINGHDVYL
;
A
#
# COMPACT_ATOMS: atom_id res chain seq x y z
N MET A 1 -14.54 -27.69 26.09
CA MET A 1 -15.42 -28.36 25.12
C MET A 1 -14.70 -28.35 23.78
N SER A 2 -14.57 -29.51 23.13
CA SER A 2 -13.99 -29.62 21.78
C SER A 2 -15.03 -29.19 20.74
N PRO A 3 -14.66 -28.52 19.62
CA PRO A 3 -15.58 -28.11 18.57
C PRO A 3 -16.47 -29.24 18.05
N ALA A 4 -15.92 -30.46 17.92
CA ALA A 4 -16.66 -31.64 17.46
C ALA A 4 -17.83 -32.03 18.40
N HIS A 5 -17.66 -31.82 19.70
CA HIS A 5 -18.72 -32.07 20.69
C HIS A 5 -19.69 -30.90 20.83
N ALA A 6 -19.29 -29.68 20.45
CA ALA A 6 -20.15 -28.51 20.49
C ALA A 6 -21.23 -28.56 19.40
N MET A 7 -20.90 -29.12 18.24
CA MET A 7 -21.83 -29.25 17.11
C MET A 7 -23.03 -30.16 17.37
N THR A 8 -22.94 -31.05 18.36
CA THR A 8 -24.01 -32.01 18.71
C THR A 8 -24.95 -31.50 19.79
N LEU A 9 -24.71 -30.32 20.36
CA LEU A 9 -25.52 -29.73 21.42
C LEU A 9 -26.52 -28.72 20.84
N GLU A 10 -27.71 -28.67 21.44
CA GLU A 10 -28.77 -27.72 21.07
C GLU A 10 -28.39 -26.28 21.43
N GLU A 11 -27.71 -26.10 22.56
CA GLU A 11 -27.17 -24.81 23.00
C GLU A 11 -25.78 -24.97 23.62
N VAL A 12 -24.93 -23.95 23.44
CA VAL A 12 -23.59 -23.90 24.01
C VAL A 12 -23.40 -22.55 24.69
N GLU A 13 -23.15 -22.56 26.00
CA GLU A 13 -22.85 -21.35 26.74
C GLU A 13 -21.52 -20.74 26.27
N SER A 14 -21.58 -19.50 25.79
CA SER A 14 -20.38 -18.76 25.39
C SER A 14 -19.58 -18.35 26.63
N LYS A 15 -18.31 -18.75 26.69
CA LYS A 15 -17.39 -18.16 27.67
C LYS A 15 -17.24 -16.66 27.39
N PRO A 16 -17.14 -15.82 28.43
CA PRO A 16 -16.89 -14.40 28.24
C PRO A 16 -15.60 -14.21 27.43
N SER A 17 -15.69 -13.37 26.39
CA SER A 17 -14.54 -13.01 25.56
C SER A 17 -13.44 -12.44 26.45
N LYS A 18 -12.20 -12.92 26.28
CA LYS A 18 -11.05 -12.29 26.92
C LYS A 18 -10.93 -10.88 26.36
N LYS A 19 -10.89 -9.87 27.24
CA LYS A 19 -10.61 -8.50 26.82
C LYS A 19 -9.29 -8.51 26.02
N PRO A 20 -9.24 -7.85 24.85
CA PRO A 20 -8.01 -7.76 24.07
C PRO A 20 -6.92 -7.08 24.92
N LYS A 21 -5.73 -7.68 24.98
CA LYS A 21 -4.56 -7.14 25.71
C LYS A 21 -3.86 -5.99 24.96
N CYS A 22 -4.52 -5.36 23.98
CA CYS A 22 -3.93 -4.19 23.36
C CYS A 22 -4.05 -3.03 24.35
N ALA A 23 -2.90 -2.48 24.75
CA ALA A 23 -2.88 -1.21 25.45
C ALA A 23 -3.40 -0.16 24.48
N ILE A 24 -4.68 0.21 24.59
CA ILE A 24 -5.29 1.24 23.75
C ILE A 24 -5.10 2.57 24.48
N GLY A 25 -4.39 3.51 23.88
CA GLY A 25 -4.23 4.87 24.41
C GLY A 25 -2.82 5.21 24.89
N LYS A 26 -2.70 5.81 26.09
CA LYS A 26 -1.49 6.52 26.59
C LYS A 26 -0.20 5.67 26.59
N ASP A 27 -0.31 4.35 26.57
CA ASP A 27 0.80 3.40 26.59
C ASP A 27 1.16 2.84 25.20
N GLU A 28 0.45 3.20 24.13
CA GLU A 28 0.86 2.86 22.75
C GLU A 28 2.12 3.64 22.39
N LYS A 29 3.26 2.94 22.36
CA LYS A 29 4.52 3.51 21.88
C LYS A 29 4.38 3.95 20.42
N ILE A 30 4.84 5.15 20.09
CA ILE A 30 4.98 5.60 18.70
C ILE A 30 5.92 4.62 18.01
N LYS A 31 5.41 3.89 17.01
CA LYS A 31 6.19 2.90 16.26
C LYS A 31 6.81 3.50 15.00
N LEU A 32 6.09 4.43 14.35
CA LEU A 32 6.54 5.08 13.12
C LEU A 32 6.76 6.56 13.37
N GLN A 33 7.85 7.10 12.83
CA GLN A 33 8.19 8.51 12.99
C GLN A 33 7.62 9.35 11.84
N LYS A 34 7.60 10.67 12.04
CA LYS A 34 7.30 11.60 10.96
C LYS A 34 8.36 11.45 9.85
N GLY A 35 7.92 11.43 8.59
CA GLY A 35 8.80 11.27 7.43
C GLY A 35 9.06 9.83 7.01
N THR A 36 8.71 8.83 7.82
CA THR A 36 8.79 7.41 7.43
C THR A 36 7.93 7.16 6.20
N ALA A 37 8.47 6.44 5.22
CA ALA A 37 7.77 6.03 4.01
C ALA A 37 6.91 4.80 4.30
N VAL A 38 5.64 4.87 3.92
CA VAL A 38 4.65 3.82 4.21
C VAL A 38 3.71 3.58 3.05
N ARG A 39 3.25 2.34 2.95
CA ARG A 39 2.00 1.98 2.25
C ARG A 39 0.87 1.84 3.26
N TYR A 40 -0.35 2.09 2.81
CA TYR A 40 -1.52 1.94 3.65
C TYR A 40 -2.45 0.85 3.16
N LEU A 41 -3.17 0.24 4.10
CA LEU A 41 -4.16 -0.78 3.82
C LEU A 41 -5.43 -0.13 3.28
N LEU A 42 -5.87 -0.56 2.10
CA LEU A 42 -7.08 -0.08 1.45
C LEU A 42 -8.32 -0.66 2.15
N LYS A 43 -9.29 0.20 2.45
CA LYS A 43 -10.61 -0.22 2.93
C LYS A 43 -11.53 -0.64 1.80
N ALA A 44 -12.57 -1.41 2.14
CA ALA A 44 -13.68 -1.67 1.24
C ALA A 44 -14.24 -0.33 0.70
N GLY A 45 -14.30 -0.19 -0.63
CA GLY A 45 -14.72 1.05 -1.30
C GLY A 45 -13.60 2.04 -1.64
N GLU A 46 -12.37 1.87 -1.11
CA GLU A 46 -11.18 2.59 -1.57
C GLU A 46 -10.51 1.90 -2.79
N LEU A 47 -11.16 0.85 -3.33
CA LEU A 47 -10.57 -0.12 -4.24
C LEU A 47 -10.18 0.50 -5.58
N GLU A 48 -8.97 0.14 -6.01
CA GLU A 48 -8.44 0.36 -7.33
C GLU A 48 -8.47 -0.98 -8.07
N GLY A 49 -9.47 -1.21 -8.93
CA GLY A 49 -9.62 -2.47 -9.69
C GLY A 49 -10.87 -3.31 -9.34
N ASP A 50 -11.06 -4.41 -10.09
CA ASP A 50 -12.34 -5.12 -10.24
C ASP A 50 -12.68 -6.14 -9.12
N HIS A 51 -13.98 -6.39 -8.93
CA HIS A 51 -14.67 -7.13 -7.84
C HIS A 51 -14.30 -8.60 -7.59
N ARG A 52 -13.27 -9.16 -8.23
CA ARG A 52 -12.97 -10.61 -8.20
C ARG A 52 -11.77 -10.94 -7.31
N ARG A 53 -11.89 -10.92 -5.97
CA ARG A 53 -10.76 -11.32 -5.08
C ARG A 53 -11.14 -12.10 -3.82
N ARG A 54 -10.16 -12.90 -3.37
CA ARG A 54 -10.19 -13.70 -2.14
C ARG A 54 -10.17 -12.76 -0.94
N ALA A 55 -11.06 -13.00 0.03
CA ALA A 55 -11.28 -12.14 1.19
C ALA A 55 -10.10 -12.03 2.19
N THR A 56 -9.01 -12.77 1.98
CA THR A 56 -8.00 -13.04 3.02
C THR A 56 -6.68 -12.28 2.86
N ASP A 57 -6.36 -11.75 1.68
CA ASP A 57 -5.07 -11.09 1.45
C ASP A 57 -5.17 -9.56 1.67
N PRO A 58 -4.38 -8.94 2.57
CA PRO A 58 -4.38 -7.49 2.79
C PRO A 58 -4.00 -6.74 1.51
N TYR A 59 -4.83 -5.77 1.10
CA TYR A 59 -4.61 -4.99 -0.12
C TYR A 59 -3.94 -3.65 0.19
N TRP A 60 -2.63 -3.59 0.03
CA TRP A 60 -1.81 -2.41 0.26
C TRP A 60 -1.87 -1.44 -0.93
N SER A 61 -1.79 -0.14 -0.65
CA SER A 61 -1.68 0.91 -1.66
C SER A 61 -0.43 0.71 -2.52
N LEU A 62 -0.54 0.95 -3.82
CA LEU A 62 0.63 0.90 -4.71
C LEU A 62 1.54 2.10 -4.48
N ARG A 63 0.91 3.28 -4.33
CA ARG A 63 1.54 4.54 -3.96
C ARG A 63 2.08 4.50 -2.55
N VAL A 64 3.23 5.15 -2.36
CA VAL A 64 3.91 5.30 -1.09
C VAL A 64 3.83 6.74 -0.63
N PHE A 65 3.57 6.92 0.66
CA PHE A 65 3.40 8.23 1.28
C PHE A 65 4.36 8.38 2.44
N LYS A 66 4.71 9.62 2.76
CA LYS A 66 5.41 9.94 4.00
C LYS A 66 4.40 10.27 5.10
N ILE A 67 4.76 9.95 6.33
CA ILE A 67 3.96 10.34 7.50
C ILE A 67 4.15 11.85 7.74
N LYS A 68 3.07 12.61 7.58
CA LYS A 68 3.01 14.07 7.81
C LYS A 68 3.03 14.41 9.30
N ARG A 69 2.23 13.71 10.10
CA ARG A 69 2.16 13.90 11.55
C ARG A 69 1.57 12.69 12.26
N VAL A 70 1.92 12.54 13.53
CA VAL A 70 1.41 11.52 14.45
C VAL A 70 0.62 12.23 15.55
N VAL A 71 -0.61 11.81 15.80
CA VAL A 71 -1.51 12.39 16.80
C VAL A 71 -1.85 11.35 17.85
N ILE A 72 -1.71 11.73 19.11
CA ILE A 72 -2.03 10.89 20.27
C ILE A 72 -3.16 11.58 21.04
N GLY A 73 -4.35 10.98 21.02
CA GLY A 73 -5.49 11.47 21.80
C GLY A 73 -5.29 11.14 23.28
N LYS A 74 -5.10 12.17 24.09
CA LYS A 74 -4.80 11.99 25.52
C LYS A 74 -6.05 11.83 26.40
N ASN A 75 -7.23 12.29 25.99
CA ASN A 75 -8.48 12.22 26.76
C ASN A 75 -9.73 12.19 25.83
N PRO A 76 -10.51 11.09 25.76
CA PRO A 76 -10.20 9.76 26.29
C PRO A 76 -8.95 9.16 25.64
N PRO A 77 -8.35 8.08 26.18
CA PRO A 77 -7.21 7.42 25.57
C PRO A 77 -7.62 6.87 24.19
N GLN A 78 -7.15 7.50 23.12
CA GLN A 78 -7.43 7.10 21.75
C GLN A 78 -6.19 6.42 21.14
N PRO A 79 -6.37 5.50 20.17
CA PRO A 79 -5.25 4.91 19.46
C PRO A 79 -4.41 5.98 18.74
N VAL A 80 -3.12 5.71 18.57
CA VAL A 80 -2.23 6.61 17.82
C VAL A 80 -2.68 6.69 16.36
N LEU A 81 -2.92 7.90 15.90
CA LEU A 81 -3.35 8.18 14.53
C LEU A 81 -2.21 8.79 13.71
N TYR A 82 -1.97 8.19 12.55
CA TYR A 82 -0.99 8.63 11.57
C TYR A 82 -1.71 9.36 10.44
N TYR A 83 -1.25 10.58 10.14
CA TYR A 83 -1.69 11.35 8.99
C TYR A 83 -0.60 11.29 7.93
N LEU A 84 -0.98 10.87 6.73
CA LEU A 84 -0.09 10.83 5.58
C LEU A 84 -0.01 12.20 4.91
N GLU A 85 1.03 12.41 4.12
CA GLU A 85 1.12 13.55 3.23
C GLU A 85 0.03 13.50 2.15
N ASP A 86 -0.36 14.69 1.68
CA ASP A 86 -1.44 14.83 0.70
C ASP A 86 -1.01 14.30 -0.67
N GLU A 87 0.29 14.21 -0.93
CA GLU A 87 0.89 13.71 -2.16
C GLU A 87 1.78 12.49 -1.89
N PRO A 88 1.79 11.52 -2.82
CA PRO A 88 2.71 10.38 -2.75
C PRO A 88 4.15 10.81 -3.09
N ILE A 89 5.11 9.97 -2.74
CA ILE A 89 6.51 10.16 -3.14
C ILE A 89 6.59 10.14 -4.67
N GLU A 90 7.42 11.01 -5.26
CA GLU A 90 7.59 11.19 -6.71
C GLU A 90 7.79 9.86 -7.46
N SER A 91 8.60 8.97 -6.89
CA SER A 91 8.88 7.62 -7.45
C SER A 91 7.63 6.77 -7.64
N THR A 92 6.53 7.08 -6.93
CA THR A 92 5.27 6.33 -6.98
C THR A 92 4.08 7.18 -7.43
N ALA A 93 4.28 8.49 -7.64
CA ALA A 93 3.21 9.43 -8.00
C ALA A 93 2.56 9.12 -9.35
N HIS A 94 3.31 8.51 -10.27
CA HIS A 94 2.84 8.08 -11.59
C HIS A 94 1.87 6.88 -11.53
N LEU A 95 1.85 6.14 -10.42
CA LEU A 95 0.96 4.99 -10.27
C LEU A 95 -0.48 5.47 -10.15
N ILE A 96 -1.43 4.71 -10.67
CA ILE A 96 -2.85 4.97 -10.43
C ILE A 96 -3.08 4.85 -8.90
N GLY A 97 -3.85 5.78 -8.34
CA GLY A 97 -4.21 5.78 -6.93
C GLY A 97 -5.02 7.00 -6.54
N ARG A 98 -5.82 6.89 -5.47
CA ARG A 98 -6.42 8.05 -4.79
C ARG A 98 -5.58 8.41 -3.58
N ASN A 99 -5.45 9.71 -3.33
CA ASN A 99 -4.78 10.17 -2.12
C ASN A 99 -5.69 9.93 -0.92
N PRO A 100 -5.16 9.34 0.17
CA PRO A 100 -5.96 9.02 1.33
C PRO A 100 -6.39 10.28 2.07
N LYS A 101 -7.68 10.37 2.42
CA LYS A 101 -8.26 11.53 3.14
C LYS A 101 -8.52 11.29 4.63
N ARG A 102 -8.12 10.12 5.14
CA ARG A 102 -8.40 9.68 6.51
C ARG A 102 -7.12 9.41 7.30
N PRO A 103 -7.17 9.45 8.64
CA PRO A 103 -6.07 8.97 9.46
C PRO A 103 -5.99 7.43 9.47
N PHE A 104 -4.82 6.92 9.82
CA PHE A 104 -4.50 5.50 9.86
C PHE A 104 -4.05 5.05 11.24
N LYS A 105 -4.35 3.80 11.57
CA LYS A 105 -3.73 3.08 12.70
C LYS A 105 -2.42 2.43 12.23
N TYR A 106 -1.56 2.08 13.18
CA TYR A 106 -0.30 1.38 12.87
C TYR A 106 -0.52 0.08 12.07
N GLU A 107 -1.53 -0.72 12.42
CA GLU A 107 -1.84 -1.99 11.73
C GLU A 107 -2.29 -1.79 10.27
N GLU A 108 -2.75 -0.59 9.93
CA GLU A 108 -3.13 -0.21 8.56
C GLU A 108 -1.95 0.37 7.78
N LEU A 109 -0.73 0.37 8.32
CA LEU A 109 0.47 0.90 7.68
C LEU A 109 1.56 -0.17 7.58
N GLN A 110 2.25 -0.20 6.45
CA GLN A 110 3.44 -1.00 6.23
C GLN A 110 4.60 -0.07 5.94
N GLU A 111 5.67 -0.16 6.74
CA GLU A 111 6.91 0.61 6.55
C GLU A 111 7.68 0.10 5.33
N ILE A 112 8.25 1.05 4.59
CA ILE A 112 9.13 0.80 3.44
C ILE A 112 10.47 1.44 3.76
N GLU A 113 11.48 0.59 3.97
CA GLU A 113 12.85 1.03 4.26
C GLU A 113 13.49 1.75 3.07
N GLU A 114 13.29 1.22 1.86
CA GLU A 114 13.88 1.75 0.62
C GLU A 114 12.79 2.17 -0.39
N PRO A 115 12.23 3.39 -0.27
CA PRO A 115 11.18 3.86 -1.18
C PRO A 115 11.64 4.02 -2.63
N ASP A 116 12.95 4.11 -2.87
CA ASP A 116 13.54 4.27 -4.21
C ASP A 116 13.84 2.95 -4.91
N LYS A 117 13.86 1.83 -4.16
CA LYS A 117 14.13 0.48 -4.69
C LYS A 117 12.93 -0.45 -4.61
N ILE A 118 11.72 0.09 -4.48
CA ILE A 118 10.49 -0.70 -4.39
C ILE A 118 10.39 -1.63 -5.60
N GLU A 119 10.60 -2.92 -5.37
CA GLU A 119 10.37 -3.94 -6.36
C GLU A 119 8.86 -4.24 -6.39
N TYR A 120 8.21 -3.75 -7.43
CA TYR A 120 6.78 -4.02 -7.63
C TYR A 120 6.57 -5.49 -7.98
N PRO A 121 5.45 -6.09 -7.53
CA PRO A 121 5.10 -7.44 -7.95
C PRO A 121 5.05 -7.52 -9.49
N PRO A 122 5.43 -8.68 -10.07
CA PRO A 122 5.60 -8.83 -11.51
C PRO A 122 4.39 -8.31 -12.30
N ASP A 123 4.62 -7.77 -13.50
CA ASP A 123 3.58 -7.14 -14.34
C ASP A 123 2.36 -8.06 -14.57
N LYS A 124 2.59 -9.37 -14.63
CA LYS A 124 1.54 -10.40 -14.71
C LYS A 124 0.60 -10.41 -13.50
N PHE A 125 1.12 -10.16 -12.31
CA PHE A 125 0.33 -10.02 -11.08
C PHE A 125 -0.52 -8.75 -11.12
N MET A 126 0.06 -7.64 -11.58
CA MET A 126 -0.63 -6.35 -11.69
C MET A 126 -1.75 -6.38 -12.76
N ARG A 127 -1.51 -6.99 -13.92
CA ARG A 127 -2.50 -7.13 -15.01
C ARG A 127 -3.70 -8.00 -14.67
N LYS A 128 -3.55 -8.98 -13.77
CA LYS A 128 -4.67 -9.82 -13.27
C LYS A 128 -5.77 -8.98 -12.59
N TYR A 129 -5.38 -7.79 -12.17
CA TYR A 129 -6.02 -7.03 -11.11
C TYR A 129 -6.38 -5.61 -11.56
N HIS A 130 -5.70 -5.13 -12.61
CA HIS A 130 -5.93 -3.84 -13.25
C HIS A 130 -5.88 -4.03 -14.78
N PRO A 131 -7.04 -4.18 -15.44
CA PRO A 131 -7.11 -4.51 -16.87
C PRO A 131 -6.71 -3.35 -17.79
N THR A 132 -6.81 -2.10 -17.31
CA THR A 132 -6.21 -0.93 -17.94
C THR A 132 -4.71 -0.99 -17.72
N GLY A 133 -3.95 -1.35 -18.76
CA GLY A 133 -2.52 -1.63 -18.69
C GLY A 133 -1.73 -0.57 -17.90
N PHE A 134 -0.97 -1.03 -16.91
CA PHE A 134 0.06 -0.20 -16.29
C PHE A 134 1.13 0.11 -17.34
N VAL A 135 1.27 1.38 -17.69
CA VAL A 135 2.44 1.84 -18.44
C VAL A 135 3.50 2.20 -17.42
N HIS A 136 4.54 1.38 -17.31
CA HIS A 136 5.70 1.66 -16.47
C HIS A 136 6.48 2.80 -17.12
N TYR A 137 6.47 3.99 -16.50
CA TYR A 137 7.33 5.09 -16.93
C TYR A 137 8.56 5.13 -16.02
N VAL A 138 9.74 5.01 -16.61
CA VAL A 138 11.01 5.23 -15.91
C VAL A 138 11.51 6.61 -16.27
N HIS A 139 11.79 7.41 -15.25
CA HIS A 139 12.48 8.68 -15.44
C HIS A 139 13.96 8.38 -15.71
N ALA A 140 14.35 8.49 -16.98
CA ALA A 140 15.75 8.41 -17.38
C ALA A 140 16.23 9.81 -17.78
N SER A 141 17.23 10.33 -17.05
CA SER A 141 17.83 11.64 -17.32
C SER A 141 18.78 11.62 -18.51
N SER A 142 19.13 10.44 -19.03
CA SER A 142 20.05 10.30 -20.17
C SER A 142 19.51 9.40 -21.29
N LYS A 143 19.83 9.82 -22.50
CA LYS A 143 19.39 9.35 -23.83
C LYS A 143 19.40 7.81 -23.98
N SER A 144 18.36 7.27 -24.64
CA SER A 144 18.17 5.93 -25.26
C SER A 144 18.81 4.68 -24.64
N VAL A 145 20.12 4.69 -24.37
CA VAL A 145 20.88 3.58 -23.78
C VAL A 145 20.30 3.15 -22.44
N GLN A 146 19.91 4.11 -21.60
CA GLN A 146 19.32 3.82 -20.29
C GLN A 146 17.91 3.18 -20.40
N ALA A 147 17.14 3.53 -21.44
CA ALA A 147 15.83 2.95 -21.70
C ALA A 147 15.96 1.52 -22.27
N GLU A 148 16.93 1.27 -23.14
CA GLU A 148 17.27 -0.05 -23.66
C GLU A 148 17.76 -0.99 -22.55
N ASP A 149 18.67 -0.53 -21.69
CA ASP A 149 19.16 -1.30 -20.55
C ASP A 149 18.04 -1.63 -19.55
N TYR A 150 17.12 -0.69 -19.31
CA TYR A 150 15.96 -0.93 -18.47
C TYR A 150 15.02 -1.97 -19.08
N ALA A 151 14.72 -1.85 -20.39
CA ALA A 151 13.89 -2.82 -21.11
C ALA A 151 14.52 -4.22 -21.05
N MET A 152 15.82 -4.35 -21.33
CA MET A 152 16.54 -5.62 -21.26
C MET A 152 16.49 -6.26 -19.87
N LYS A 153 16.69 -5.47 -18.80
CA LYS A 153 16.56 -5.97 -17.40
C LYS A 153 15.16 -6.49 -17.06
N ARG A 154 14.14 -6.02 -17.76
CA ARG A 154 12.74 -6.44 -17.58
C ARG A 154 12.29 -7.47 -18.62
N SER A 155 13.23 -8.04 -19.40
CA SER A 155 12.93 -8.96 -20.51
C SER A 155 12.00 -8.33 -21.57
N GLY A 156 12.04 -7.01 -21.69
CA GLY A 156 11.37 -6.23 -22.73
C GLY A 156 12.35 -5.69 -23.77
N GLN A 157 11.82 -5.06 -24.81
CA GLN A 157 12.60 -4.42 -25.86
C GLN A 157 12.12 -2.99 -26.04
N CYS A 158 13.07 -2.05 -26.12
CA CYS A 158 12.80 -0.68 -26.54
C CYS A 158 12.67 -0.68 -28.07
N LEU A 159 11.47 -0.42 -28.59
CA LEU A 159 11.15 -0.42 -30.02
C LEU A 159 11.42 0.93 -30.65
N ARG A 160 10.86 2.01 -30.07
CA ARG A 160 11.07 3.37 -30.58
C ARG A 160 10.69 4.47 -29.59
N LYS A 161 11.30 5.63 -29.78
CA LYS A 161 10.80 6.88 -29.19
C LYS A 161 9.42 7.19 -29.77
N THR A 162 8.43 7.29 -28.89
CA THR A 162 7.02 7.50 -29.26
C THR A 162 6.57 8.93 -28.99
N GLY A 163 7.20 9.63 -28.05
CA GLY A 163 6.85 11.02 -27.76
C GLY A 163 7.75 11.65 -26.70
N GLN A 164 7.32 12.78 -26.16
CA GLN A 164 7.97 13.50 -25.07
C GLN A 164 6.91 14.01 -24.09
N ILE A 165 7.10 13.79 -22.79
CA ILE A 165 6.22 14.29 -21.71
C ILE A 165 7.07 15.11 -20.76
N ASN A 166 6.69 16.38 -20.51
CA ASN A 166 7.41 17.29 -19.61
C ASN A 166 8.92 17.42 -19.90
N GLY A 167 9.31 17.38 -21.18
CA GLY A 167 10.72 17.43 -21.59
C GLY A 167 11.46 16.08 -21.54
N HIS A 168 10.81 15.00 -21.12
CA HIS A 168 11.38 13.65 -21.06
C HIS A 168 10.91 12.75 -22.21
N ASP A 169 11.84 12.04 -22.82
CA ASP A 169 11.57 11.15 -23.95
C ASP A 169 10.84 9.88 -23.48
N VAL A 170 9.77 9.54 -24.19
CA VAL A 170 8.96 8.33 -23.94
C VAL A 170 9.29 7.29 -24.99
N TYR A 171 9.66 6.10 -24.52
CA TYR A 171 10.00 4.95 -25.36
C TYR A 171 8.95 3.84 -25.17
N LEU A 172 8.55 3.22 -26.28
CA LEU A 172 7.75 1.98 -26.32
C LEU A 172 8.66 0.83 -26.71
#